data_AF-B2BWW0-F1
#
_entry.id   AF-B2BWW0-F1
#
_cell.length_a   1.000
_cell.length_b   1.000
_cell.length_c   1.000
_cell.angle_alpha   90.00
_cell.angle_beta   90.00
_cell.angle_gamma   90.00
#
_symmetry.space_group_name_H-M   'P 1'
#
loop_
_entity.id
_entity.type
_entity.pdbx_description
1 polymer ?
#
loop_
_entity_poly.entity_id
_entity_poly.type
_entity_poly.pdbx_seq_one_letter_code
_entity_poly.pdbx_strand_id
1 'polypeptide(L)'
;LGKTRDEQVDNLVTILDGYFENGGQHVNLNVMDLNDVYEKIMSGEDVIVRISGYCVNTKYLTPEQKTELTQRVFHEVLSMDDALDALS
;
A
#
# COMPACT_ATOMS: atom_id res chain seq x y z
N LEU A 1 7.39 -8.62 -1.95
CA LEU A 1 8.49 -7.87 -2.58
C LEU A 1 9.87 -8.55 -2.46
N GLY A 2 10.08 -9.56 -1.61
CA GLY A 2 11.40 -10.20 -1.43
C GLY A 2 11.83 -10.18 0.03
N LYS A 3 12.88 -10.93 0.36
CA LYS A 3 13.40 -11.07 1.74
C LYS A 3 14.53 -10.08 2.02
N THR A 4 15.25 -9.67 1.00
CA THR A 4 16.34 -8.68 1.09
C THR A 4 15.91 -7.34 0.51
N ARG A 5 16.65 -6.28 0.85
CA ARG A 5 16.39 -4.95 0.31
C ARG A 5 16.57 -4.89 -1.20
N ASP A 6 17.58 -5.58 -1.73
CA ASP A 6 17.88 -5.60 -3.17
C ASP A 6 16.75 -6.30 -3.93
N GLU A 7 16.30 -7.47 -3.46
CA GLU A 7 15.13 -8.15 -4.04
C GLU A 7 13.86 -7.26 -4.00
N GLN A 8 13.66 -6.49 -2.92
CA GLN A 8 12.52 -5.57 -2.83
C GLN A 8 12.57 -4.46 -3.88
N VAL A 9 13.77 -3.93 -4.15
CA VAL A 9 13.97 -2.91 -5.18
C VAL A 9 13.71 -3.51 -6.56
N ASP A 10 14.35 -4.63 -6.88
CA ASP A 10 14.26 -5.26 -8.21
C ASP A 10 12.83 -5.69 -8.55
N ASN A 11 12.14 -6.30 -7.57
CA ASN A 11 10.76 -6.72 -7.77
C ASN A 11 9.81 -5.52 -7.90
N LEU A 12 10.05 -4.43 -7.16
CA LEU A 12 9.23 -3.23 -7.26
C LEU A 12 9.41 -2.55 -8.62
N VAL A 13 10.65 -2.45 -9.11
CA VAL A 13 10.95 -1.93 -10.45
C VAL A 13 10.23 -2.76 -11.50
N THR A 14 10.33 -4.08 -11.43
CA THR A 14 9.67 -4.98 -12.39
C THR A 14 8.14 -4.81 -12.41
N ILE A 15 7.51 -4.66 -11.23
CA ILE A 15 6.06 -4.42 -11.13
C ILE A 15 5.69 -3.07 -11.75
N LEU A 16 6.48 -2.04 -11.47
CA LEU A 16 6.25 -0.69 -12.00
C LEU A 16 6.42 -0.64 -13.53
N ASP A 17 7.47 -1.26 -14.05
CA ASP A 17 7.72 -1.35 -15.48
C ASP A 17 6.54 -2.01 -16.19
N GLY A 18 6.09 -3.18 -15.71
CA GLY A 18 4.91 -3.84 -16.26
C GLY A 18 3.63 -3.00 -16.17
N TYR A 19 3.43 -2.26 -15.07
CA TYR A 19 2.26 -1.38 -14.94
C TYR A 19 2.26 -0.24 -15.96
N PHE A 20 3.38 0.44 -16.14
CA PHE A 20 3.50 1.59 -17.05
C PHE A 20 3.55 1.17 -18.52
N GLU A 21 4.19 0.04 -18.85
CA GLU A 21 4.20 -0.52 -20.21
C GLU A 21 2.78 -0.86 -20.69
N ASN A 22 1.90 -1.30 -19.77
CA ASN A 22 0.49 -1.60 -20.07
C ASN A 22 -0.42 -0.35 -20.07
N GLY A 23 0.16 0.86 -20.10
CA GLY A 23 -0.59 2.11 -20.23
C GLY A 23 -1.13 2.67 -18.91
N GLY A 24 -0.71 2.13 -17.77
CA GLY A 24 -0.97 2.74 -16.47
C GLY A 24 -0.41 4.17 -16.41
N GLN A 25 -1.19 5.13 -15.93
CA GLN A 25 -0.77 6.55 -15.90
C GLN A 25 -0.35 7.02 -14.50
N HIS A 26 -1.01 6.50 -13.46
CA HIS A 26 -0.80 6.95 -12.09
C HIS A 26 -0.97 5.80 -11.11
N VAL A 27 0.01 5.61 -10.24
CA VAL A 27 -0.04 4.64 -9.15
C VAL A 27 0.31 5.33 -7.83
N ASN A 28 -0.36 4.93 -6.76
CA ASN A 28 0.03 5.29 -5.39
C ASN A 28 0.65 4.07 -4.75
N LEU A 29 1.84 4.23 -4.19
CA LEU A 29 2.56 3.15 -3.55
C LEU A 29 2.92 3.53 -2.13
N ASN A 30 2.67 2.60 -1.22
CA ASN A 30 3.14 2.64 0.16
C ASN A 30 3.89 1.32 0.39
N VAL A 31 5.18 1.38 0.72
CA VAL A 31 5.99 0.19 1.02
C VAL A 31 6.37 0.24 2.49
N MET A 32 5.59 -0.44 3.31
CA MET A 32 5.70 -0.41 4.77
C MET A 32 5.35 -1.77 5.37
N ASP A 33 5.83 -2.05 6.57
CA ASP A 33 5.39 -3.22 7.34
C ASP A 33 4.00 -2.94 7.93
N LEU A 34 3.04 -3.83 7.64
CA LEU A 34 1.63 -3.60 7.98
C LEU A 34 1.39 -3.56 9.49
N ASN A 35 2.05 -4.43 10.26
CA ASN A 35 1.87 -4.49 11.71
C ASN A 35 2.45 -3.24 12.37
N ASP A 36 3.67 -2.85 11.98
CA ASP A 36 4.33 -1.64 12.46
C ASP A 36 3.52 -0.37 12.15
N VAL A 37 3.00 -0.26 10.91
CA VAL A 37 2.18 0.88 10.50
C VAL A 37 0.88 0.96 11.28
N TYR A 38 0.20 -0.17 11.49
CA TYR A 38 -1.04 -0.20 12.26
C TYR A 38 -0.81 0.32 13.69
N GLU A 39 0.20 -0.20 14.37
CA GLU A 39 0.53 0.21 15.75
C GLU A 39 0.83 1.71 15.83
N LYS A 40 1.67 2.23 14.92
CA LYS A 40 2.02 3.66 14.87
C LYS A 40 0.82 4.58 14.60
N ILE A 41 -0.08 4.18 13.70
CA ILE A 41 -1.29 4.96 13.41
C ILE A 41 -2.17 5.04 14.67
N MET A 42 -2.35 3.91 15.35
CA MET A 42 -3.21 3.81 16.54
C MET A 42 -2.58 4.48 17.77
N SER A 43 -1.26 4.48 17.90
CA SER A 43 -0.52 5.19 18.96
C SER A 43 -0.48 6.72 18.75
N GLY A 44 -0.82 7.21 17.54
CA GLY A 44 -0.79 8.64 17.22
C GLY A 44 0.59 9.16 16.82
N GLU A 45 1.48 8.27 16.43
CA GLU A 45 2.76 8.62 15.83
C GLU A 45 2.60 9.16 14.41
N ASP A 46 3.63 9.88 13.94
CA ASP A 46 3.65 10.44 12.59
C ASP A 46 3.84 9.31 11.57
N VAL A 47 2.77 9.03 10.80
CA VAL A 47 2.82 8.13 9.64
C VAL A 47 2.27 8.88 8.45
N ILE A 48 3.06 8.96 7.38
CA ILE A 48 2.65 9.62 6.13
C ILE A 48 2.33 8.52 5.10
N VAL A 49 1.10 8.53 4.60
CA VAL A 49 0.66 7.56 3.58
C VAL A 49 0.16 8.27 2.32
N ARG A 50 0.38 7.66 1.16
CA ARG A 50 -0.21 8.07 -0.12
C ARG A 50 -1.62 7.50 -0.23
N ILE A 51 -2.60 8.38 -0.42
CA ILE A 51 -4.00 8.02 -0.69
C ILE A 51 -4.51 8.86 -1.86
N SER A 52 -5.16 8.21 -2.83
CA SER A 52 -5.90 8.88 -3.93
C SER A 52 -5.18 10.08 -4.59
N GLY A 53 -3.85 10.05 -4.69
CA GLY A 53 -3.04 11.09 -5.35
C GLY A 53 -2.43 12.16 -4.45
N TYR A 54 -2.67 12.15 -3.14
CA TYR A 54 -2.04 13.06 -2.17
C TYR A 54 -1.43 12.32 -0.98
N CYS A 55 -0.66 13.04 -0.16
CA CYS A 55 -0.09 12.51 1.07
C CYS A 55 -0.92 12.97 2.28
N VAL A 56 -1.19 12.07 3.20
CA VAL A 56 -1.84 12.40 4.49
C VAL A 56 -0.94 11.97 5.63
N ASN A 57 -0.85 12.80 6.67
CA ASN A 57 -0.23 12.40 7.94
C ASN A 57 -1.34 11.93 8.89
N THR A 58 -1.29 10.66 9.27
CA THR A 58 -2.35 9.98 10.04
C THR A 58 -2.50 10.52 11.46
N LYS A 59 -1.49 11.21 11.99
CA LYS A 59 -1.53 11.85 13.30
C LYS A 59 -2.65 12.89 13.44
N TYR A 60 -3.01 13.55 12.35
CA TYR A 60 -4.05 14.58 12.32
C TYR A 60 -5.45 14.04 12.02
N LEU A 61 -5.59 12.72 11.84
CA LEU A 61 -6.88 12.07 11.61
C LEU A 61 -7.62 11.82 12.93
N THR A 62 -8.94 11.90 12.88
CA THR A 62 -9.79 11.46 14.01
C THR A 62 -9.70 9.94 14.20
N PRO A 63 -10.06 9.40 15.38
CA PRO A 63 -10.08 7.95 15.61
C PRO A 63 -10.93 7.18 14.57
N GLU A 64 -12.06 7.76 14.15
CA GLU A 64 -12.94 7.17 13.13
C GLU A 64 -12.25 7.16 11.76
N GLN A 65 -11.59 8.26 11.39
CA GLN A 65 -10.84 8.35 10.13
C GLN A 65 -9.63 7.40 10.10
N LYS A 66 -8.94 7.22 11.22
CA LYS A 66 -7.88 6.20 11.35
C LYS A 66 -8.47 4.81 11.15
N THR A 67 -9.60 4.52 11.78
CA THR A 67 -10.30 3.23 11.62
C THR A 67 -10.72 2.98 10.17
N GLU A 68 -11.30 3.97 9.50
CA GLU A 68 -11.66 3.87 8.08
C GLU A 68 -10.44 3.69 7.17
N LEU A 69 -9.39 4.49 7.39
CA LEU A 69 -8.14 4.41 6.62
C LEU A 69 -7.52 3.02 6.75
N THR A 70 -7.37 2.54 7.99
CA THR A 70 -6.83 1.21 8.26
C THR A 70 -7.69 0.15 7.59
N GLN A 71 -9.02 0.19 7.72
CA GLN A 71 -9.89 -0.77 7.03
C GLN A 71 -9.66 -0.82 5.51
N ARG A 72 -9.48 0.32 4.83
CA ARG A 72 -9.21 0.36 3.38
C ARG A 72 -7.81 -0.13 3.02
N VAL A 73 -6.80 0.26 3.78
CA VAL A 73 -5.39 -0.13 3.56
C VAL A 73 -5.16 -1.61 3.87
N PHE A 74 -5.87 -2.18 4.86
CA PHE A 74 -5.71 -3.56 5.30
C PHE A 74 -6.71 -4.55 4.67
N HIS A 75 -7.74 -4.09 3.93
CA HIS A 75 -8.62 -5.00 3.15
C HIS A 75 -7.98 -5.45 1.82
N GLU A 76 -6.97 -4.75 1.34
CA GLU A 76 -6.26 -5.08 0.09
C GLU A 76 -5.10 -6.06 0.34
N VAL A 77 -5.32 -7.08 1.16
CA VAL A 77 -4.55 -8.32 0.95
C VAL A 77 -5.17 -8.91 -0.30
N LEU A 78 -4.54 -8.62 -1.46
CA LEU A 78 -4.84 -9.18 -2.78
C LEU A 78 -5.71 -10.43 -2.64
N SER A 79 -7.00 -10.27 -2.96
CA SER A 79 -7.87 -11.38 -3.31
C SER A 79 -7.05 -12.24 -4.27
N MET A 80 -6.56 -13.37 -3.77
CA MET A 80 -5.87 -14.38 -4.58
C MET A 80 -6.86 -15.04 -5.56
N ASP A 81 -8.12 -14.63 -5.53
CA ASP A 81 -9.19 -15.06 -6.44
C ASP A 81 -9.14 -14.27 -7.77
N ASP A 82 -8.76 -12.98 -7.78
CA ASP A 82 -8.78 -12.16 -9.02
C ASP A 82 -7.66 -12.52 -10.02
N ALA A 83 -6.61 -13.20 -9.58
CA ALA A 83 -5.52 -13.66 -10.45
C ALA A 83 -5.82 -15.00 -11.15
N LEU A 84 -6.84 -15.74 -10.70
CA LEU A 84 -7.24 -17.04 -11.28
C LEU A 84 -8.28 -16.88 -12.40
N ASP A 85 -9.11 -15.84 -12.36
CA ASP A 85 -10.13 -15.56 -13.39
C ASP A 85 -9.54 -15.01 -14.70
N ALA A 86 -8.31 -14.48 -14.68
CA ALA A 86 -7.61 -14.01 -15.88
C ALA A 86 -6.97 -15.14 -16.70
N LEU A 87 -7.04 -16.39 -16.23
CA LEU A 87 -6.47 -17.57 -16.89
C LEU A 87 -7.48 -18.71 -17.15
N SER A 88 -8.78 -18.47 -16.98
CA SER A 88 -9.88 -19.38 -17.38
C SER A 88 -10.58 -18.89 -18.64
#